data_AF-A0A956TS44-F1
#
_entry.id   AF-A0A956TS44-F1
#
_cell.length_a   1.000
_cell.length_b   1.000
_cell.length_c   1.000
_cell.angle_alpha   90.00
_cell.angle_beta   90.00
_cell.angle_gamma   90.00
#
_symmetry.space_group_name_H-M   'P 1'
#
loop_
_entity.id
_entity.type
_entity.pdbx_description
1 polymer ?
#
loop_
_entity_poly.entity_id
_entity_poly.type
_entity_poly.pdbx_seq_one_letter_code
_entity_poly.pdbx_strand_id
1 'polypeptide(L)' 'HTSQIIREYGEDIENNKPALVLIQNSPVGDYLEPFQFVSKYLKDYNQIGEIDSFRVFRLNPISRIQGFDAGNSQNITGQ' A
#
# COMPACT_ATOMS: atom_id res chain seq x y z
N HIS A 1 14.13 -17.20 -9.74
CA HIS A 1 13.68 -16.06 -10.58
C HIS A 1 12.40 -15.43 -10.05
N THR A 2 11.31 -16.19 -9.85
CA THR A 2 10.02 -15.65 -9.37
C THR A 2 10.10 -14.89 -8.05
N SER A 3 10.88 -15.38 -7.07
CA SER A 3 11.07 -14.71 -5.78
C SER A 3 11.73 -13.34 -5.87
N GLN A 4 12.60 -13.14 -6.86
CA GLN A 4 13.29 -11.87 -7.09
C GLN A 4 12.32 -10.82 -7.66
N ILE A 5 11.52 -11.20 -8.66
CA ILE A 5 10.52 -10.31 -9.28
C ILE A 5 9.47 -9.87 -8.24
N ILE A 6 8.99 -10.81 -7.41
CA ILE A 6 8.03 -10.48 -6.34
C ILE A 6 8.64 -9.48 -5.35
N ARG A 7 9.91 -9.66 -4.98
CA ARG A 7 10.60 -8.71 -4.10
C ARG A 7 10.73 -7.32 -4.75
N GLU A 8 11.15 -7.27 -6.01
CA GLU A 8 11.32 -6.01 -6.75
C GLU A 8 10.00 -5.23 -6.83
N TYR A 9 8.88 -5.88 -7.15
CA TYR A 9 7.57 -5.23 -7.13
C TYR A 9 7.14 -4.77 -5.73
N GLY A 10 7.41 -5.57 -4.70
CA GLY A 10 7.11 -5.19 -3.32
C GLY A 10 7.89 -3.96 -2.87
N GLU A 11 9.19 -3.92 -3.18
CA GLU A 11 10.08 -2.79 -2.89
C GLU A 11 9.66 -1.54 -3.68
N ASP A 12 9.27 -1.69 -4.95
CA ASP A 12 8.76 -0.59 -5.77
C ASP A 12 7.50 0.05 -5.16
N ILE A 13 6.56 -0.78 -4.69
CA ILE A 13 5.34 -0.31 -4.02
C ILE A 13 5.66 0.40 -2.70
N GLU A 14 6.60 -0.11 -1.89
CA GLU A 14 6.97 0.50 -0.62
C GLU A 14 7.67 1.86 -0.83
N ASN A 15 8.52 1.97 -1.84
CA ASN A 15 9.27 3.19 -2.16
C ASN A 15 8.40 4.27 -2.82
N ASN A 16 7.55 3.89 -3.77
CA ASN A 16 6.78 4.85 -4.56
C ASN A 16 5.38 5.13 -4.00
N LYS A 17 4.87 4.27 -3.11
CA LYS A 17 3.56 4.40 -2.45
C LYS A 17 2.44 4.77 -3.45
N PRO A 18 2.19 3.96 -4.50
CA PRO A 18 1.11 4.22 -5.44
C PRO A 18 -0.23 4.37 -4.72
N ALA A 19 -1.12 5.21 -5.24
CA ALA A 19 -2.41 5.47 -4.59
C ALA A 19 -3.32 4.23 -4.57
N LEU A 20 -3.18 3.35 -5.57
CA LEU A 20 -3.97 2.14 -5.75
C LEU A 20 -3.06 0.98 -6.17
N VAL A 21 -3.31 -0.20 -5.62
CA VAL A 21 -2.68 -1.47 -6.00
C VAL A 21 -3.78 -2.49 -6.28
N LEU A 22 -3.70 -3.17 -7.41
CA LEU A 22 -4.63 -4.24 -7.80
C LEU A 22 -3.88 -5.56 -7.82
N ILE A 23 -4.41 -6.56 -7.11
CA ILE A 23 -3.85 -7.91 -7.09
C ILE A 23 -4.90 -8.86 -7.66
N GLN A 24 -4.57 -9.51 -8.77
CA GLN A 24 -5.42 -10.57 -9.32
C GLN A 24 -5.50 -11.73 -8.31
N ASN A 25 -6.70 -12.22 -8.05
CA ASN A 25 -6.97 -13.24 -7.06
C ASN A 25 -6.28 -14.57 -7.39
N SER A 26 -6.61 -15.16 -8.54
CA SER A 26 -6.00 -16.39 -9.02
C SER A 26 -5.64 -16.26 -10.51
N PRO A 27 -4.49 -16.82 -10.95
CA PRO A 27 -3.52 -17.59 -10.15
C PRO A 27 -2.50 -16.72 -9.40
N VAL A 28 -2.50 -15.40 -9.61
CA VAL A 28 -1.45 -14.51 -9.08
C VAL A 28 -1.43 -14.45 -7.56
N GLY A 29 -2.58 -14.26 -6.91
CA GLY A 29 -2.67 -14.23 -5.45
C GLY A 29 -2.13 -15.51 -4.82
N ASP A 30 -2.44 -16.67 -5.41
CA ASP A 30 -1.95 -17.98 -4.93
C ASP A 30 -0.41 -18.06 -4.97
N TYR A 31 0.23 -17.46 -5.99
CA TYR A 31 1.69 -17.38 -6.06
C TYR A 31 2.31 -16.40 -5.07
N LEU A 32 1.56 -15.40 -4.62
CA LEU A 32 2.02 -14.35 -3.71
C LEU A 32 1.90 -14.74 -2.23
N GLU A 33 0.96 -15.62 -1.88
CA GLU A 33 0.70 -16.08 -0.50
C GLU A 33 1.97 -16.58 0.22
N PRO A 34 2.82 -17.45 -0.36
CA PRO A 34 4.05 -17.92 0.30
C PRO A 34 5.06 -16.81 0.63
N PHE A 35 4.99 -15.67 -0.07
CA PHE A 35 5.85 -14.52 0.15
C PHE A 35 5.24 -13.48 1.09
N GLN A 36 4.04 -13.75 1.61
CA GLN A 36 3.30 -12.86 2.49
C GLN A 36 3.18 -11.44 1.88
N PHE A 37 3.00 -11.35 0.55
CA PHE A 37 3.16 -10.11 -0.20
C PHE A 37 2.29 -8.97 0.32
N VAL A 38 1.01 -9.27 0.60
CA VAL A 38 0.04 -8.28 1.08
C VAL A 38 0.43 -7.77 2.47
N SER A 39 0.68 -8.66 3.43
CA SER A 39 1.02 -8.22 4.79
C SER A 39 2.39 -7.54 4.87
N LYS A 40 3.33 -7.91 3.98
CA LYS A 40 4.67 -7.33 3.94
C LYS A 40 4.71 -5.96 3.29
N TYR A 41 4.11 -5.81 2.10
CA TYR A 41 4.28 -4.62 1.26
C TYR A 41 3.04 -3.71 1.22
N LEU A 42 1.86 -4.21 1.61
CA LEU A 42 0.61 -3.44 1.62
C LEU A 42 0.09 -3.12 3.04
N LYS A 43 0.96 -3.15 4.06
CA LYS A 43 0.63 -2.79 5.46
C LYS A 43 0.00 -1.40 5.62
N ASP A 44 0.38 -0.46 4.75
CA ASP A 44 -0.10 0.93 4.72
C ASP A 44 -1.34 1.13 3.83
N TYR A 45 -1.94 0.04 3.35
CA TYR A 45 -3.07 0.08 2.44
C TYR A 45 -4.29 -0.56 3.08
N ASN A 46 -5.46 -0.03 2.76
CA ASN A 46 -6.72 -0.68 3.06
C ASN A 46 -7.25 -1.39 1.81
N GLN A 47 -7.67 -2.64 1.95
CA GLN A 47 -8.49 -3.27 0.92
C GLN A 47 -9.86 -2.59 0.88
N ILE A 48 -10.21 -2.01 -0.26
CA ILE A 48 -11.46 -1.25 -0.42
C ILE A 48 -12.53 -2.00 -1.21
N GLY A 49 -12.19 -3.14 -1.79
CA GLY A 49 -13.16 -3.98 -2.50
C GLY A 49 -12.51 -5.00 -3.41
N GLU A 50 -13.34 -5.59 -4.26
CA GLU A 50 -12.96 -6.55 -5.27
C GLU A 50 -13.69 -6.22 -6.58
N ILE A 51 -12.98 -6.24 -7.71
CA ILE A 51 -13.53 -5.95 -9.04
C ILE A 51 -12.90 -6.94 -10.03
N ASP A 52 -13.72 -7.64 -10.84
CA ASP A 52 -13.27 -8.52 -11.92
C ASP A 52 -12.14 -9.51 -11.53
N SER A 53 -12.26 -10.16 -10.37
CA SER A 53 -11.25 -11.05 -9.80
C SER A 53 -9.94 -10.36 -9.37
N PHE A 54 -9.98 -9.07 -9.05
CA PHE A 54 -8.89 -8.32 -8.43
C PHE A 54 -9.29 -7.80 -7.06
N ARG A 55 -8.45 -8.06 -6.04
CA ARG A 55 -8.49 -7.29 -4.79
C ARG A 55 -7.91 -5.90 -5.03
N VAL A 56 -8.63 -4.88 -4.59
CA VAL A 56 -8.26 -3.47 -4.75
C VAL A 56 -7.81 -2.91 -3.41
N PHE A 57 -6.58 -2.42 -3.35
CA PHE A 57 -5.95 -1.82 -2.18
C PHE A 57 -5.71 -0.33 -2.42
N ARG A 58 -6.05 0.51 -1.45
CA ARG A 58 -5.84 1.96 -1.49
C ARG A 58 -4.88 2.38 -0.39
N LEU A 59 -3.91 3.22 -0.73
CA LEU A 59 -2.97 3.77 0.24
C LEU A 59 -3.72 4.59 1.30
N ASN A 60 -3.39 4.36 2.57
CA ASN A 60 -3.98 5.07 3.68
C ASN A 60 -3.52 6.54 3.69
N PRO A 61 -4.45 7.52 3.73
CA PRO A 61 -4.09 8.94 3.73
C PRO A 61 -3.20 9.33 4.91
N ILE A 62 -3.38 8.67 6.06
CA ILE A 62 -2.59 8.94 7.28
C ILE A 62 -1.12 8.55 7.07
N SER A 63 -0.83 7.54 6.25
CA SER A 63 0.54 7.15 5.90
C SER A 63 1.28 8.18 5.03
N ARG A 64 0.57 9.15 4.40
CA ARG A 64 1.19 10.33 3.77
C ARG A 64 1.51 11.45 4.75
N ILE A 65 0.82 11.51 5.88
CA ILE A 65 1.00 12.59 6.88
C ILE A 65 2.28 12.37 7.70
N GLN A 66 2.81 11.15 7.80
CA GLN A 66 4.08 10.89 8.48
C GLN A 66 5.32 11.49 7.78
N GLY A 67 5.17 12.07 6.58
CA GLY A 67 6.19 12.88 5.91
C GLY A 67 5.91 14.38 5.90
N PHE A 68 4.82 14.83 6.54
CA PHE A 68 4.55 16.23 6.82
C PHE A 68 4.88 16.45 8.30
N ASP A 69 5.93 17.22 8.59
CA ASP A 69 6.16 17.74 9.92
C ASP A 69 4.88 18.42 10.42
N ALA A 70 4.17 17.76 11.33
CA ALA A 70 3.09 18.35 12.12
C ALA A 70 3.64 19.33 13.17
N GLY A 71 4.76 20.00 12.86
CA GLY A 71 5.31 21.13 13.57
C GLY A 71 4.99 22.38 12.78
N ASN A 72 3.81 22.97 13.01
CA ASN A 72 3.60 24.40 13.27
C ASN A 72 2.11 24.79 13.14
N SER A 73 1.22 24.24 13.96
CA SER A 73 -0.08 24.88 14.22
C SER A 73 0.09 25.90 15.34
N GLN A 74 0.74 27.01 15.04
CA GLN A 74 0.75 28.19 15.91
C GLN A 74 -0.55 28.97 15.69
N ASN A 75 -1.31 29.10 16.78
CA ASN A 75 -2.10 30.27 17.16
C ASN A 75 -2.97 30.94 16.09
N ILE A 76 -4.24 30.55 16.04
CA ILE A 76 -5.32 31.48 15.66
C ILE A 76 -6.61 31.08 16.37
N THR A 77 -6.77 31.51 17.61
CA THR A 77 -8.04 32.08 18.10
C THR A 77 -7.77 32.87 19.39
N GLY A 78 -7.37 34.12 19.20
CA GLY A 78 -7.44 35.15 20.21
C GLY A 78 -8.01 36.39 19.54
N GLN A 79 -9.29 36.63 19.78
CA GLN A 79 -10.02 37.91 19.88
C GLN A 79 -11.50 37.69 19.58
#